data_AF-A0A455UAU8-F1
#
_entry.id   AF-A0A455UAU8-F1
#
_cell.length_a   1.000
_cell.length_b   1.000
_cell.length_c   1.000
_cell.angle_alpha   90.00
_cell.angle_beta   90.00
_cell.angle_gamma   90.00
#
_symmetry.space_group_name_H-M   'P 1'
#
loop_
_entity.id
_entity.type
_entity.pdbx_description
1 polymer ?
#
loop_
_entity_poly.entity_id
_entity_poly.type
_entity_poly.pdbx_seq_one_letter_code
_entity_poly.pdbx_strand_id
1 'polypeptide(L)'
;MLDAVLYRNGVAVGNGDALNEVVLHPGKAVRMIEFELFIDGQFVYSQRSDGLIAATPTGSTAYALSGGGPIMHPKLDVVTLVPMFPHTLSSRPIVIDAASEIRIHIGETNQTYPHISCDGQTRAVAKPNDVLVITRKPERVQLAHPIGHNFYEVLRSKLGWSHRLGD
;
A
#
# COMPACT_ATOMS: atom_id res chain seq x y z
N MET A 1 8.41 3.84 -7.24
CA MET A 1 7.39 4.69 -6.59
C MET A 1 6.03 4.28 -7.12
N LEU A 2 4.99 4.62 -6.39
CA LEU A 2 3.60 4.49 -6.82
C LEU A 2 3.04 5.86 -7.18
N ASP A 3 2.13 5.87 -8.15
CA ASP A 3 1.22 6.98 -8.43
C ASP A 3 -0.19 6.53 -8.09
N ALA A 4 -0.94 7.40 -7.43
CA ALA A 4 -2.30 7.15 -6.96
C ALA A 4 -3.20 8.27 -7.48
N VAL A 5 -4.26 7.89 -8.20
CA VAL A 5 -5.25 8.83 -8.75
C VAL A 5 -6.64 8.39 -8.32
N LEU A 6 -7.38 9.30 -7.72
CA LEU A 6 -8.77 9.11 -7.35
C LEU A 6 -9.68 9.64 -8.46
N TYR A 7 -10.54 8.78 -8.97
CA TYR A 7 -11.53 9.11 -9.99
C TYR A 7 -12.93 9.15 -9.38
N ARG A 8 -13.71 10.17 -9.78
CA ARG A 8 -15.13 10.31 -9.47
C ARG A 8 -15.89 10.50 -10.77
N ASN A 9 -16.84 9.61 -11.06
CA ASN A 9 -17.60 9.62 -12.31
C ASN A 9 -16.69 9.72 -13.56
N GLY A 10 -15.55 9.01 -13.53
CA GLY A 10 -14.56 9.01 -14.61
C GLY A 10 -13.62 10.23 -14.66
N VAL A 11 -13.78 11.22 -13.77
CA VAL A 11 -12.93 12.42 -13.72
C VAL A 11 -11.94 12.31 -12.57
N ALA A 12 -10.66 12.63 -12.81
CA ALA A 12 -9.67 12.69 -11.75
C ALA A 12 -9.97 13.84 -10.78
N VAL A 13 -10.13 13.54 -9.50
CA VAL A 13 -10.49 14.50 -8.44
C VAL A 13 -9.43 14.62 -7.34
N GLY A 14 -8.37 13.82 -7.42
CA GLY A 14 -7.21 13.91 -6.52
C GLY A 14 -6.12 12.97 -6.98
N ASN A 15 -4.88 13.32 -6.66
CA ASN A 15 -3.70 12.53 -7.01
C ASN A 15 -2.62 12.64 -5.95
N GLY A 16 -1.68 11.70 -5.95
CA GLY A 16 -0.50 11.72 -5.11
C GLY A 16 0.46 10.61 -5.48
N ASP A 17 1.73 10.79 -5.11
CA ASP A 17 2.76 9.80 -5.30
C ASP A 17 3.35 9.35 -3.97
N ALA A 18 3.86 8.11 -3.96
CA ALA A 18 4.44 7.48 -2.78
C ALA A 18 5.75 6.76 -3.11
N LEU A 19 6.78 7.02 -2.30
CA LEU A 19 7.99 6.21 -2.27
C LEU A 19 7.73 4.90 -1.54
N ASN A 20 7.05 4.95 -0.41
CA ASN A 20 6.83 3.80 0.46
C ASN A 20 5.46 3.17 0.20
N GLU A 21 4.38 3.90 0.48
CA GLU A 21 3.05 3.33 0.39
C GLU A 21 1.92 4.31 0.09
N VAL A 22 0.88 3.77 -0.54
CA VAL A 22 -0.45 4.37 -0.65
C VAL A 22 -1.36 3.62 0.32
N VAL A 23 -2.09 4.35 1.16
CA VAL A 23 -2.97 3.79 2.19
C VAL A 23 -4.39 4.31 1.98
N LEU A 24 -5.33 3.39 1.80
CA LEU A 24 -6.76 3.67 1.90
C LEU A 24 -7.20 3.37 3.34
N HIS A 25 -7.81 4.32 4.05
CA HIS A 25 -8.24 4.15 5.45
C HIS A 25 -9.47 5.02 5.77
N PRO A 26 -10.23 4.78 6.86
CA PRO A 26 -11.50 5.49 7.15
C PRO A 26 -11.36 6.97 7.57
N GLY A 27 -10.15 7.54 7.55
CA GLY A 27 -9.89 8.89 8.04
C GLY A 27 -9.98 9.00 9.56
N LYS A 28 -10.77 9.97 10.05
CA LYS A 28 -10.93 10.26 11.49
C LYS A 28 -11.97 9.39 12.21
N ALA A 29 -12.68 8.52 11.48
CA ALA A 29 -13.76 7.71 12.05
C ALA A 29 -13.26 6.33 12.47
N VAL A 30 -13.69 5.86 13.65
CA VAL A 30 -13.52 4.46 14.09
C VAL A 30 -14.60 3.60 13.44
N ARG A 31 -14.53 3.46 12.11
CA ARG A 31 -15.46 2.62 11.34
C ARG A 31 -14.73 1.96 10.20
N MET A 32 -15.03 0.69 9.98
CA MET A 32 -14.58 -0.01 8.78
C MET A 32 -15.16 0.61 7.52
N ILE A 33 -14.42 0.43 6.44
CA ILE A 33 -14.83 0.74 5.08
C ILE A 33 -15.00 -0.55 4.29
N GLU A 34 -15.93 -0.53 3.34
CA GLU A 34 -16.15 -1.56 2.34
C GLU A 34 -15.53 -1.13 1.01
N PHE A 35 -14.76 -2.01 0.38
CA PHE A 35 -14.21 -1.78 -0.95
C PHE A 35 -14.00 -3.08 -1.72
N GLU A 36 -13.91 -2.95 -3.03
CA GLU A 36 -13.61 -4.06 -3.94
C GLU A 36 -12.25 -3.83 -4.58
N LEU A 37 -11.42 -4.87 -4.61
CA LEU A 37 -10.09 -4.85 -5.20
C LEU A 37 -10.11 -5.52 -6.57
N PHE A 38 -9.55 -4.84 -7.55
CA PHE A 38 -9.27 -5.37 -8.88
C PHE A 38 -7.79 -5.20 -9.20
N ILE A 39 -7.23 -6.18 -9.90
CA ILE A 39 -5.84 -6.15 -10.39
C ILE A 39 -5.89 -6.48 -11.88
N ASP A 40 -5.37 -5.59 -12.72
CA ASP A 40 -5.40 -5.72 -14.19
C ASP A 40 -6.81 -6.02 -14.73
N GLY A 41 -7.81 -5.34 -14.15
CA GLY A 41 -9.22 -5.49 -14.48
C GLY A 41 -9.89 -6.77 -13.95
N GLN A 42 -9.15 -7.67 -13.30
CA GLN A 42 -9.69 -8.89 -12.69
C GLN A 42 -10.16 -8.62 -11.27
N PHE A 43 -11.38 -9.02 -10.94
CA PHE A 43 -11.89 -8.98 -9.56
C PHE A 43 -11.09 -9.92 -8.67
N VAL A 44 -10.64 -9.43 -7.52
CA VAL A 44 -9.88 -10.22 -6.53
C VAL A 44 -10.75 -10.56 -5.33
N TYR A 45 -11.27 -9.54 -4.64
CA TYR A 45 -12.20 -9.71 -3.51
C TYR A 45 -12.95 -8.43 -3.19
N SER A 46 -14.04 -8.57 -2.42
CA SER A 46 -14.64 -7.50 -1.62
C SER A 46 -14.21 -7.64 -0.16
N GLN A 47 -13.90 -6.53 0.51
CA GLN A 47 -13.42 -6.55 1.89
C GLN A 47 -14.03 -5.42 2.72
N ARG A 48 -14.40 -5.78 3.96
CA ARG A 48 -14.69 -4.84 5.05
C ARG A 48 -13.54 -4.84 6.04
N SER A 49 -12.91 -3.69 6.23
CA SER A 49 -11.67 -3.57 7.00
C SER A 49 -11.37 -2.12 7.37
N ASP A 50 -10.31 -1.89 8.13
CA ASP A 50 -9.79 -0.54 8.40
C ASP A 50 -9.00 0.04 7.23
N GLY A 51 -8.84 -0.72 6.14
CA GLY A 51 -8.15 -0.24 4.96
C GLY A 51 -7.33 -1.26 4.19
N LEU A 52 -6.55 -0.72 3.26
CA LEU A 52 -5.59 -1.46 2.45
C LEU A 52 -4.34 -0.60 2.28
N ILE A 53 -3.18 -1.21 2.45
CA ILE A 53 -1.87 -0.62 2.17
C ILE A 53 -1.36 -1.22 0.86
N ALA A 54 -1.03 -0.39 -0.12
CA ALA A 54 -0.26 -0.76 -1.30
C ALA A 54 1.16 -0.22 -1.13
N ALA A 55 2.14 -1.09 -0.95
CA ALA A 55 3.51 -0.70 -0.60
C ALA A 55 4.54 -1.18 -1.63
N THR A 56 5.53 -0.33 -1.88
CA THR A 56 6.72 -0.66 -2.67
C THR A 56 7.67 -1.56 -1.86
N PRO A 57 8.73 -2.11 -2.50
CA PRO A 57 9.78 -2.82 -1.78
C PRO A 57 10.47 -1.98 -0.70
N THR A 58 10.66 -0.67 -0.95
CA THR A 58 11.17 0.27 0.05
C THR A 58 10.18 0.47 1.20
N GLY A 59 8.87 0.57 0.91
CA GLY A 59 7.81 0.69 1.91
C GLY A 59 7.49 -0.59 2.68
N SER A 60 7.98 -1.75 2.23
CA SER A 60 7.73 -3.05 2.87
C SER A 60 8.19 -3.11 4.33
N THR A 61 9.17 -2.29 4.71
CA THR A 61 9.70 -2.16 6.06
C THR A 61 9.08 -1.02 6.87
N ALA A 62 8.13 -0.28 6.29
CA ALA A 62 7.41 0.82 6.93
C ALA A 62 6.05 0.35 7.45
N TYR A 63 4.96 1.03 7.10
CA TYR A 63 3.64 0.70 7.66
C TYR A 63 3.14 -0.69 7.23
N ALA A 64 3.53 -1.14 6.03
CA ALA A 64 3.25 -2.49 5.55
C ALA A 64 3.82 -3.58 6.48
N LEU A 65 5.00 -3.36 7.09
CA LEU A 65 5.59 -4.30 8.04
C LEU A 65 4.72 -4.43 9.28
N SER A 66 4.23 -3.30 9.82
CA SER A 66 3.32 -3.29 10.97
C SER A 66 1.98 -3.95 10.67
N GLY A 67 1.51 -3.87 9.42
CA GLY A 67 0.31 -4.56 8.94
C GLY A 67 0.49 -6.06 8.69
N GLY A 68 1.68 -6.62 8.95
CA GLY A 68 1.97 -8.05 8.71
C GLY A 68 2.34 -8.39 7.27
N GLY A 69 2.70 -7.38 6.46
CA GLY A 69 3.25 -7.57 5.13
C GLY A 69 4.66 -8.18 5.13
N PRO A 70 5.11 -8.78 4.02
CA PRO A 70 6.44 -9.35 3.90
C PRO A 70 7.50 -8.24 3.78
N ILE A 71 8.70 -8.49 4.32
CA ILE A 71 9.88 -7.68 4.01
C ILE A 71 10.35 -8.03 2.58
N MET A 72 10.52 -7.01 1.75
CA MET A 72 10.92 -7.17 0.36
C MET A 72 12.30 -6.55 0.11
N HIS A 73 13.11 -7.19 -0.72
CA HIS A 73 14.40 -6.62 -1.11
C HIS A 73 14.16 -5.39 -2.01
N PRO A 74 14.82 -4.23 -1.80
CA PRO A 74 14.59 -3.00 -2.57
C PRO A 74 14.84 -3.06 -4.08
N LYS A 75 15.35 -4.19 -4.59
CA LYS A 75 15.65 -4.42 -6.01
C LYS A 75 14.51 -5.12 -6.75
N LEU A 76 13.52 -5.64 -6.02
CA LEU A 76 12.37 -6.28 -6.64
C LEU A 76 11.51 -5.24 -7.38
N ASP A 77 10.82 -5.66 -8.42
CA ASP A 77 9.88 -4.83 -9.18
C ASP A 77 8.46 -5.34 -8.91
N VAL A 78 8.03 -5.21 -7.65
CA VAL A 78 6.77 -5.76 -7.13
C VAL A 78 6.06 -4.75 -6.24
N VAL A 79 4.78 -4.96 -6.00
CA VAL A 79 3.97 -4.23 -5.01
C VAL A 79 3.33 -5.23 -4.06
N THR A 80 3.31 -4.93 -2.77
CA THR A 80 2.55 -5.72 -1.80
C THR A 80 1.26 -5.01 -1.41
N LEU A 81 0.17 -5.76 -1.36
CA LEU A 81 -1.13 -5.32 -0.86
C LEU A 81 -1.32 -5.94 0.53
N VAL A 82 -1.44 -5.11 1.56
CA VAL A 82 -1.55 -5.54 2.97
C VAL A 82 -2.88 -5.03 3.55
N PRO A 83 -3.83 -5.91 3.86
CA PRO A 83 -5.12 -5.53 4.43
C PRO A 83 -4.96 -5.06 5.89
N MET A 84 -5.70 -4.03 6.29
CA MET A 84 -5.67 -3.50 7.66
C MET A 84 -6.86 -4.03 8.47
N PHE A 85 -6.62 -4.91 9.44
CA PHE A 85 -7.65 -5.51 10.31
C PHE A 85 -8.89 -6.04 9.55
N PRO A 86 -8.71 -6.95 8.58
CA PRO A 86 -9.83 -7.48 7.81
C PRO A 86 -10.74 -8.36 8.68
N HIS A 87 -12.05 -8.24 8.50
CA HIS A 87 -13.03 -9.09 9.19
C HIS A 87 -13.12 -10.52 8.63
N THR A 88 -12.40 -10.80 7.54
CA THR A 88 -12.28 -12.14 6.95
C THR A 88 -11.02 -12.83 7.47
N LEU A 89 -11.18 -13.97 8.16
CA LEU A 89 -10.06 -14.72 8.77
C LEU A 89 -9.04 -15.27 7.75
N SER A 90 -9.44 -15.44 6.49
CA SER A 90 -8.59 -15.93 5.41
C SER A 90 -7.85 -14.83 4.65
N SER A 91 -8.07 -13.54 4.97
CA SER A 91 -7.39 -12.43 4.27
C SER A 91 -5.88 -12.47 4.55
N ARG A 92 -5.06 -12.32 3.51
CA ARG A 92 -3.60 -12.39 3.57
C ARG A 92 -3.00 -11.30 2.68
N PRO A 93 -1.78 -10.82 2.99
CA PRO A 93 -1.03 -10.00 2.07
C PRO A 93 -0.81 -10.71 0.73
N ILE A 94 -0.85 -9.94 -0.36
CA ILE A 94 -0.60 -10.42 -1.73
C ILE A 94 0.54 -9.60 -2.32
N VAL A 95 1.49 -10.27 -2.97
CA VAL A 95 2.56 -9.61 -3.73
C VAL A 95 2.26 -9.79 -5.22
N ILE A 96 2.30 -8.68 -5.97
CA ILE A 96 2.03 -8.64 -7.42
C ILE A 96 3.15 -7.93 -8.16
N ASP A 97 3.14 -8.07 -9.49
CA ASP A 97 4.05 -7.33 -10.37
C ASP A 97 3.83 -5.82 -10.24
N ALA A 98 4.89 -5.03 -10.21
CA ALA A 98 4.77 -3.57 -10.11
C ALA A 98 4.17 -2.93 -11.38
N ALA A 99 4.16 -3.62 -12.52
CA ALA A 99 3.52 -3.17 -13.74
C ALA A 99 1.98 -3.30 -13.70
N SER A 100 1.43 -4.07 -12.76
CA SER A 100 -0.01 -4.25 -12.64
C SER A 100 -0.72 -2.96 -12.23
N GLU A 101 -1.91 -2.73 -12.81
CA GLU A 101 -2.83 -1.69 -12.35
C GLU A 101 -3.66 -2.22 -11.19
N ILE A 102 -3.62 -1.53 -10.05
CA ILE A 102 -4.47 -1.81 -8.89
C ILE A 102 -5.63 -0.83 -8.93
N ARG A 103 -6.87 -1.34 -8.96
CA ARG A 103 -8.08 -0.52 -8.80
C ARG A 103 -8.82 -0.91 -7.54
N ILE A 104 -9.23 0.10 -6.78
CA ILE A 104 -10.01 -0.07 -5.56
C ILE A 104 -11.29 0.73 -5.70
N HIS A 105 -12.42 0.02 -5.79
CA HIS A 105 -13.75 0.60 -5.88
C HIS A 105 -14.29 0.84 -4.47
N ILE A 106 -14.66 2.09 -4.16
CA ILE A 106 -15.16 2.46 -2.85
C ILE A 106 -16.64 2.08 -2.75
N GLY A 107 -16.97 1.22 -1.79
CA GLY A 107 -18.32 0.68 -1.62
C GLY A 107 -19.38 1.77 -1.42
N GLU A 108 -20.55 1.55 -2.03
CA GLU A 108 -21.71 2.45 -2.04
C GLU A 108 -22.29 2.71 -0.64
N THR A 109 -22.18 1.71 0.24
CA THR A 109 -22.77 1.67 1.58
C THR A 109 -21.90 2.37 2.63
N ASN A 110 -20.71 2.84 2.26
CA ASN A 110 -19.81 3.53 3.17
C ASN A 110 -20.45 4.82 3.69
N GLN A 111 -20.62 4.90 5.01
CA GLN A 111 -21.14 6.08 5.69
C GLN A 111 -20.05 7.11 6.01
N THR A 112 -18.78 6.72 5.83
CA THR A 112 -17.60 7.56 6.02
C THR A 112 -16.97 7.87 4.67
N TYR A 113 -16.12 8.90 4.65
CA TYR A 113 -15.34 9.27 3.48
C TYR A 113 -13.92 8.76 3.66
N PRO A 114 -13.51 7.66 2.98
CA PRO A 114 -12.17 7.12 3.13
C PRO A 114 -11.11 8.13 2.69
N HIS A 115 -10.00 8.17 3.41
CA HIS A 115 -8.84 8.98 3.06
C HIS A 115 -7.85 8.13 2.25
N ILE A 116 -7.25 8.75 1.24
CA ILE A 116 -6.07 8.24 0.56
C ILE A 116 -4.87 9.01 1.07
N SER A 117 -3.93 8.29 1.68
CA SER A 117 -2.67 8.84 2.16
C SER A 117 -1.51 8.26 1.36
N CYS A 118 -0.54 9.10 1.02
CA CYS A 118 0.70 8.70 0.35
C CYS A 118 1.87 9.11 1.24
N ASP A 119 2.72 8.15 1.63
CA ASP A 119 3.83 8.35 2.57
C ASP A 119 3.41 9.09 3.85
N GLY A 120 2.26 8.69 4.42
CA GLY A 120 1.71 9.26 5.66
C GLY A 120 1.01 10.62 5.52
N GLN A 121 0.97 11.22 4.32
CA GLN A 121 0.28 12.47 4.07
C GLN A 121 -1.05 12.22 3.35
N THR A 122 -2.17 12.72 3.89
CA THR A 122 -3.46 12.65 3.18
C THR A 122 -3.40 13.48 1.90
N ARG A 123 -3.65 12.83 0.75
CA ARG A 123 -3.65 13.44 -0.59
C ARG A 123 -5.04 13.67 -1.13
N ALA A 124 -5.98 12.78 -0.82
CA ALA A 124 -7.34 12.87 -1.32
C ALA A 124 -8.34 12.24 -0.33
N VAL A 125 -9.62 12.60 -0.48
CA VAL A 125 -10.73 12.06 0.28
C VAL A 125 -11.74 11.48 -0.71
N ALA A 126 -11.96 10.17 -0.61
CA ALA A 126 -12.89 9.43 -1.44
C ALA A 126 -14.33 9.54 -0.95
N LYS A 127 -15.25 9.37 -1.89
CA LYS A 127 -16.69 9.20 -1.68
C LYS A 127 -17.11 7.81 -2.13
N PRO A 128 -18.29 7.33 -1.69
CA PRO A 128 -18.92 6.15 -2.28
C PRO A 128 -18.93 6.27 -3.80
N ASN A 129 -18.66 5.15 -4.49
CA ASN A 129 -18.52 5.04 -5.95
C ASN A 129 -17.26 5.66 -6.58
N ASP A 130 -16.39 6.30 -5.81
CA ASP A 130 -15.09 6.68 -6.35
C ASP A 130 -14.23 5.44 -6.63
N VAL A 131 -13.27 5.59 -7.54
CA VAL A 131 -12.29 4.55 -7.87
C VAL A 131 -10.90 5.09 -7.62
N LEU A 132 -10.18 4.46 -6.71
CA LEU A 132 -8.75 4.71 -6.52
C LEU A 132 -7.97 3.81 -7.47
N VAL A 133 -7.14 4.40 -8.32
CA VAL A 133 -6.23 3.68 -9.22
C VAL A 133 -4.81 3.91 -8.74
N ILE A 134 -4.07 2.83 -8.54
CA ILE A 134 -2.67 2.85 -8.12
C ILE A 134 -1.86 2.12 -9.19
N THR A 135 -0.83 2.80 -9.69
CA THR A 135 0.09 2.25 -10.71
C THR A 135 1.52 2.53 -10.30
N ARG A 136 2.46 1.80 -10.90
CA ARG A 136 3.87 2.18 -10.79
C ARG A 136 4.11 3.51 -11.52
N LYS A 137 4.77 4.42 -10.82
CA LYS A 137 5.26 5.67 -11.40
C LYS A 137 6.42 5.38 -12.38
N PRO A 138 6.44 6.02 -13.57
CA PRO A 138 7.52 5.83 -14.55
C PRO A 138 8.89 6.23 -14.01
N GLU A 139 8.95 7.30 -13.22
CA GLU A 139 10.18 7.78 -12.61
C GLU A 139 10.62 6.91 -11.43
N ARG A 140 11.91 6.56 -11.42
CA ARG A 140 12.55 5.86 -10.31
C ARG A 140 13.35 6.83 -9.46
N VAL A 141 13.23 6.71 -8.14
CA VAL A 141 14.10 7.44 -7.21
C VAL A 141 15.51 6.86 -7.28
N GLN A 142 16.50 7.74 -7.36
CA GLN A 142 17.90 7.36 -7.23
C GLN A 142 18.32 7.54 -5.77
N LEU A 143 18.68 6.44 -5.12
CA LEU A 143 19.15 6.44 -3.73
C LEU A 143 20.68 6.35 -3.71
N ALA A 144 21.33 7.27 -2.99
CA ALA A 144 22.76 7.21 -2.73
C ALA A 144 23.01 6.32 -1.52
N HIS A 145 23.90 5.34 -1.69
CA HIS A 145 24.32 4.44 -0.61
C HIS A 145 25.82 4.60 -0.34
N PRO A 146 26.25 4.57 0.93
CA PRO A 146 27.66 4.45 1.27
C PRO A 146 28.31 3.21 0.63
N ILE A 147 29.60 3.29 0.37
CA ILE A 147 30.39 2.12 -0.08
C ILE A 147 30.25 1.01 0.97
N GLY A 148 29.94 -0.21 0.52
CA GLY A 148 29.74 -1.36 1.39
C GLY A 148 28.32 -1.49 1.97
N HIS A 149 27.36 -0.65 1.56
CA HIS A 149 25.97 -0.75 2.03
C HIS A 149 25.37 -2.15 1.82
N ASN A 150 24.89 -2.74 2.92
CA ASN A 150 24.27 -4.05 2.96
C ASN A 150 22.84 -3.95 3.51
N PHE A 151 21.85 -4.21 2.67
CA PHE A 151 20.44 -4.17 3.04
C PHE A 151 20.11 -5.06 4.25
N TYR A 152 20.64 -6.28 4.29
CA TYR A 152 20.38 -7.21 5.38
C TYR A 152 21.05 -6.80 6.69
N GLU A 153 22.19 -6.09 6.62
CA GLU A 153 22.81 -5.51 7.80
C GLU A 153 21.93 -4.42 8.42
N VAL A 154 21.36 -3.55 7.58
CA VAL A 154 20.40 -2.55 8.01
C VAL A 154 19.18 -3.21 8.67
N LEU A 155 18.61 -4.26 8.05
CA LEU A 155 17.51 -5.02 8.64
C LEU A 155 17.87 -5.63 10.00
N ARG A 156 19.04 -6.30 10.11
CA ARG A 156 19.49 -6.88 11.38
C ARG A 156 19.59 -5.83 12.48
N SER A 157 20.21 -4.68 12.16
CA SER A 157 20.37 -3.58 13.11
C SER A 157 19.03 -2.97 13.52
N LYS A 158 18.10 -2.74 12.57
CA LYS A 158 16.82 -2.07 12.83
C LYS A 158 15.75 -2.96 13.47
N LEU A 159 15.74 -4.25 13.14
CA LEU A 159 14.73 -5.20 13.61
C LEU A 159 15.23 -6.08 14.76
N GLY A 160 16.48 -5.93 15.18
CA GLY A 160 17.08 -6.72 16.24
C GLY A 160 17.19 -8.22 15.88
N TRP A 161 17.30 -8.56 14.59
CA TRP A 161 17.60 -9.94 14.19
C TRP A 161 19.00 -10.27 14.69
N SER A 162 19.05 -11.21 15.63
CA SER A 162 20.09 -11.43 16.64
C SER A 162 21.56 -11.26 16.23
N HIS A 163 22.31 -10.69 17.19
CA HIS A 163 23.75 -10.84 17.34
C HIS A 163 24.12 -12.31 17.58
N ARG A 164 24.67 -12.99 16.56
CA ARG A 164 25.82 -13.92 16.64
C ARG A 164 26.03 -14.62 15.31
N LEU A 165 27.09 -14.24 14.60
CA LEU A 165 27.87 -15.16 13.78
C LEU A 165 29.09 -15.52 14.65
N GLY A 166 28.94 -16.52 15.53
CA GLY A 166 30.01 -17.08 16.36
C GLY A 166 30.26 -16.37 17.70
N ASP A 167 30.21 -17.16 18.78
CA ASP A 167 31.38 -17.25 19.66
C ASP A 167 32.41 -18.17 18.97
#